data_AF-A0AAE4CW23-F1
#
_entry.id   AF-A0AAE4CW23-F1
#
_cell.length_a   1.000
_cell.length_b   1.000
_cell.length_c   1.000
_cell.angle_alpha   90.00
_cell.angle_beta   90.00
_cell.angle_gamma   90.00
#
_symmetry.space_group_name_H-M   'P 1'
#
loop_
_entity.id
_entity.type
_entity.pdbx_description
1 polymer ?
#
loop_
_entity_poly.entity_id
_entity_poly.type
_entity_poly.pdbx_seq_one_letter_code
_entity_poly.pdbx_strand_id
1 'polypeptide(L)'
;MPIKTFTNGSVLTDDDLNTYLMQQTVIRCTSGTRPASPVAGMLIYETDTDLYRRWLAGTWDFVAVGQKILAAGLITAQSSGSNSGTSVPVFRFDDIPIRPNRNIHIVATDFGVTASNNQNSALVRWTATEDGSTPTVSSTEIGRTSVRIEISAAYPTATWTSKYRSPATPVTLSLLMSISRTAGSNTVYVQPSNSGIEILVLDMGPAPSYTGTVL
;
A
#
# COMPACT_ATOMS: atom_id res chain seq x y z
N MET A 1 -17.86 6.52 27.56
CA MET A 1 -17.42 6.13 28.92
C MET A 1 -17.52 7.35 29.82
N PRO A 2 -18.07 7.21 31.05
CA PRO A 2 -18.11 8.31 32.01
C PRO A 2 -16.68 8.74 32.39
N ILE A 3 -16.47 10.05 32.49
CA ILE A 3 -15.18 10.64 32.89
C ILE A 3 -15.21 10.81 34.42
N LYS A 4 -14.23 10.21 35.13
CA LYS A 4 -14.03 10.45 36.56
C LYS A 4 -13.04 11.59 36.76
N THR A 5 -13.39 12.55 37.61
CA THR A 5 -12.47 13.61 38.03
C THR A 5 -11.78 13.16 39.31
N PHE A 6 -10.45 13.02 39.28
CA PHE A 6 -9.63 12.70 40.45
C PHE A 6 -9.23 14.00 41.15
N THR A 7 -9.46 14.10 42.46
CA THR A 7 -8.96 15.22 43.28
C THR A 7 -7.56 14.92 43.78
N ASN A 8 -6.74 15.95 44.00
CA ASN A 8 -5.40 15.74 44.54
C ASN A 8 -5.49 15.02 45.91
N GLY A 9 -4.71 13.94 46.07
CA GLY A 9 -4.74 13.10 47.27
C GLY A 9 -5.86 12.04 47.29
N SER A 10 -6.68 11.90 46.25
CA SER A 10 -7.65 10.80 46.16
C SER A 10 -6.93 9.45 46.05
N VAL A 11 -7.34 8.48 46.87
CA VAL A 11 -6.86 7.10 46.73
C VAL A 11 -7.50 6.47 45.50
N LEU A 12 -6.68 5.96 44.58
CA LEU A 12 -7.14 5.17 43.43
C LEU A 12 -7.53 3.78 43.93
N THR A 13 -8.82 3.50 44.00
CA THR A 13 -9.32 2.18 44.44
C THR A 13 -9.22 1.15 43.32
N ASP A 14 -9.30 -0.14 43.67
CA ASP A 14 -9.39 -1.22 42.69
C ASP A 14 -10.61 -1.05 41.77
N ASP A 15 -11.73 -0.55 42.31
CA ASP A 15 -12.93 -0.25 41.53
C ASP A 15 -12.64 0.85 40.49
N ASP A 16 -11.88 1.87 40.86
CA ASP A 16 -11.52 2.95 39.93
C ASP A 16 -10.58 2.48 38.83
N LEU A 17 -9.61 1.64 39.18
CA LEU A 17 -8.67 1.06 38.25
C LEU A 17 -9.40 0.18 37.22
N ASN A 18 -10.26 -0.73 37.69
CA ASN A 18 -10.97 -1.69 36.84
C ASN A 18 -12.06 -1.03 35.98
N THR A 19 -12.76 -0.03 36.53
CA THR A 19 -13.93 0.57 35.87
C THR A 19 -13.56 1.77 34.99
N TYR A 20 -12.64 2.64 35.42
CA TYR A 20 -12.34 3.87 34.66
C TYR A 20 -11.05 3.76 33.86
N LEU A 21 -9.96 3.31 34.49
CA LEU A 21 -8.65 3.34 33.83
C LEU A 21 -8.49 2.20 32.83
N MET A 22 -8.74 0.96 33.25
CA MET A 22 -8.54 -0.21 32.37
C MET A 22 -9.40 -0.15 31.10
N GLN A 23 -10.63 0.38 31.21
CA GLN A 23 -11.54 0.50 30.07
C GLN A 23 -11.13 1.58 29.06
N GLN A 24 -10.31 2.55 29.47
CA GLN A 24 -9.80 3.63 28.61
C GLN A 24 -8.51 3.25 27.87
N THR A 25 -7.85 2.16 28.28
CA THR A 25 -6.63 1.69 27.61
C THR A 25 -6.95 0.91 26.35
N VAL A 26 -6.05 0.98 25.36
CA VAL A 26 -6.05 0.01 24.25
C VAL A 26 -5.36 -1.25 24.74
N ILE A 27 -6.12 -2.32 24.93
CA ILE A 27 -5.58 -3.59 25.41
C ILE A 27 -4.83 -4.28 24.25
N ARG A 28 -3.60 -4.73 24.52
CA ARG A 28 -2.80 -5.52 23.58
C ARG A 28 -3.05 -7.00 23.81
N CYS A 29 -3.58 -7.71 22.81
CA CYS A 29 -3.86 -9.16 22.89
C CYS A 29 -3.61 -9.83 21.53
N THR A 30 -3.85 -11.13 21.42
CA THR A 30 -3.98 -11.84 20.13
C THR A 30 -5.46 -12.05 19.80
N SER A 31 -5.77 -12.41 18.56
CA SER A 31 -7.14 -12.71 18.12
C SER A 31 -7.80 -13.87 18.91
N GLY A 32 -7.00 -14.77 19.49
CA GLY A 32 -7.45 -15.86 20.37
C GLY A 32 -7.47 -15.53 21.86
N THR A 33 -6.95 -14.36 22.28
CA THR A 33 -6.88 -13.94 23.70
C THR A 33 -7.62 -12.62 23.96
N ARG A 34 -8.63 -12.34 23.14
CA ARG A 34 -9.52 -11.19 23.32
C ARG A 34 -10.19 -11.25 24.70
N PRO A 35 -10.45 -10.11 25.37
CA PRO A 35 -11.18 -10.09 26.63
C PRO A 35 -12.50 -10.85 26.54
N ALA A 36 -12.78 -11.72 27.52
CA ALA A 36 -13.97 -12.57 27.54
C ALA A 36 -15.26 -11.81 27.92
N SER A 37 -15.12 -10.65 28.58
CA SER A 37 -16.24 -9.80 29.00
C SER A 37 -16.00 -8.34 28.60
N PRO A 38 -15.94 -8.03 27.30
CA PRO A 38 -15.66 -6.68 26.83
C PRO A 38 -16.88 -5.76 26.99
N VAL A 39 -16.63 -4.49 27.33
CA VAL A 39 -17.65 -3.44 27.37
C VAL A 39 -17.82 -2.80 25.99
N ALA A 40 -19.02 -2.31 25.68
CA ALA A 40 -19.28 -1.65 24.39
C ALA A 40 -18.34 -0.46 24.18
N GLY A 41 -17.71 -0.38 23.00
CA GLY A 41 -16.72 0.64 22.67
C GLY A 41 -15.30 0.34 23.15
N MET A 42 -15.06 -0.76 23.86
CA MET A 42 -13.70 -1.18 24.24
C MET A 42 -12.83 -1.37 22.99
N LEU A 43 -11.63 -0.78 23.02
CA LEU A 43 -10.63 -0.88 21.96
C LEU A 43 -9.54 -1.88 22.34
N ILE A 44 -9.18 -2.73 21.38
CA ILE A 44 -8.04 -3.63 21.51
C ILE A 44 -7.14 -3.50 20.28
N TYR A 45 -5.89 -3.88 20.46
CA TYR A 45 -4.93 -4.09 19.39
C TYR A 45 -4.49 -5.56 19.38
N GLU A 46 -4.79 -6.25 18.27
CA GLU A 46 -4.45 -7.64 18.01
C GLU A 46 -3.03 -7.74 17.42
N THR A 47 -2.10 -8.35 18.15
CA THR A 47 -0.69 -8.39 17.76
C THR A 47 -0.37 -9.40 16.66
N ASP A 48 -1.18 -10.44 16.55
CA ASP A 48 -1.07 -11.49 15.52
C ASP A 48 -1.66 -11.04 14.18
N THR A 49 -2.71 -10.21 14.20
CA THR A 49 -3.39 -9.74 12.99
C THR A 49 -3.06 -8.29 12.60
N ASP A 50 -2.43 -7.50 13.48
CA ASP A 50 -2.18 -6.04 13.32
C ASP A 50 -3.46 -5.22 13.21
N LEU A 51 -4.47 -5.57 14.01
CA LEU A 51 -5.79 -4.97 13.89
C LEU A 51 -6.19 -4.28 15.17
N TYR A 52 -6.65 -3.04 14.99
CA TYR A 52 -7.47 -2.41 15.99
C TYR A 52 -8.90 -2.94 15.85
N ARG A 53 -9.46 -3.38 16.97
CA ARG A 53 -10.86 -3.80 17.03
C ARG A 53 -11.61 -2.97 18.05
N ARG A 54 -12.91 -2.79 17.80
CA ARG A 54 -13.86 -2.23 18.76
C ARG A 54 -14.95 -3.26 19.06
N TRP A 55 -15.37 -3.35 20.31
CA TRP A 55 -16.50 -4.18 20.68
C TRP A 55 -17.83 -3.42 20.45
N LEU A 56 -18.74 -3.99 19.63
CA LEU A 56 -20.07 -3.41 19.34
C LEU A 56 -21.21 -4.04 20.16
N ALA A 57 -20.92 -4.57 21.35
CA ALA A 57 -21.90 -5.27 22.20
C ALA A 57 -22.45 -6.57 21.58
N GLY A 58 -21.56 -7.43 21.07
CA GLY A 58 -21.91 -8.76 20.56
C GLY A 58 -20.91 -9.29 19.52
N THR A 59 -20.13 -8.39 18.92
CA THR A 59 -19.09 -8.75 17.96
C THR A 59 -17.90 -7.78 18.03
N TRP A 60 -16.72 -8.27 17.66
CA TRP A 60 -15.52 -7.48 17.46
C TRP A 60 -15.49 -6.95 16.02
N ASP A 61 -15.70 -5.66 15.87
CA ASP A 61 -15.65 -4.96 14.60
C ASP A 61 -14.25 -4.38 14.35
N PHE A 62 -13.87 -4.21 13.09
CA PHE A 62 -12.61 -3.59 12.72
C PHE A 62 -12.67 -2.08 12.93
N VAL A 63 -11.61 -1.51 13.51
CA VAL A 63 -11.37 -0.08 13.46
C VAL A 63 -10.44 0.17 12.29
N ALA A 64 -10.94 0.90 11.29
CA ALA A 64 -10.11 1.35 10.18
C ALA A 64 -9.02 2.27 10.74
N VAL A 65 -7.79 1.76 10.81
CA VAL A 65 -6.61 2.59 11.01
C VAL A 65 -6.09 3.03 9.65
N GLY A 66 -5.44 4.20 9.61
CA GLY A 66 -4.92 4.77 8.38
C GLY A 66 -3.96 3.83 7.63
N GLN A 67 -3.67 4.19 6.39
CA GLN A 67 -2.76 3.44 5.54
C GLN A 67 -1.35 3.40 6.16
N LYS A 68 -0.72 2.23 6.16
CA LYS A 68 0.68 2.08 6.58
C LYS A 68 1.58 2.06 5.34
N ILE A 69 2.58 2.93 5.30
CA ILE A 69 3.61 2.89 4.25
C ILE A 69 4.54 1.70 4.53
N LEU A 70 4.59 0.75 3.61
CA LEU A 70 5.48 -0.42 3.66
C LEU A 70 6.81 -0.16 2.97
N ALA A 71 6.78 0.58 1.86
CA ALA A 71 7.95 1.02 1.13
C ALA A 71 7.66 2.37 0.45
N ALA A 72 8.69 3.21 0.36
CA ALA A 72 8.62 4.49 -0.32
C ALA A 72 9.92 4.72 -1.09
N GLY A 73 9.79 5.29 -2.29
CA GLY A 73 10.89 5.58 -3.18
C GLY A 73 10.63 6.87 -3.94
N LEU A 74 11.69 7.63 -4.19
CA LEU A 74 11.65 8.86 -4.95
C LEU A 74 12.58 8.75 -6.15
N ILE A 75 12.05 8.92 -7.35
CA ILE A 75 12.86 9.04 -8.57
C ILE A 75 13.00 10.53 -8.89
N THR A 76 14.22 11.05 -8.85
CA THR A 76 14.52 12.46 -9.12
C THR A 76 15.24 12.68 -10.45
N ALA A 77 15.62 11.60 -11.14
CA ALA A 77 16.29 11.64 -12.43
C ALA A 77 15.49 10.90 -13.50
N GLN A 78 15.69 11.27 -14.76
CA GLN A 78 15.16 10.53 -15.90
C GLN A 78 15.67 9.07 -15.88
N SER A 79 14.80 8.13 -16.23
CA SER A 79 15.16 6.72 -16.30
C SER A 79 16.11 6.42 -17.46
N SER A 80 16.70 5.22 -17.43
CA SER A 80 17.18 4.58 -18.66
C SER A 80 16.03 4.45 -19.66
N GLY A 81 16.31 4.73 -20.93
CA GLY A 81 15.29 4.75 -21.96
C GLY A 81 15.15 3.43 -22.71
N SER A 82 13.95 3.12 -23.19
CA SER A 82 13.69 2.00 -24.08
C SER A 82 13.51 2.48 -25.52
N ASN A 83 14.29 1.94 -26.46
CA ASN A 83 14.20 2.28 -27.88
C ASN A 83 13.44 1.22 -28.71
N SER A 84 12.84 0.22 -28.08
CA SER A 84 12.18 -0.90 -28.75
C SER A 84 11.06 -1.52 -27.90
N GLY A 85 10.49 -2.64 -28.36
CA GLY A 85 9.56 -3.45 -27.57
C GLY A 85 10.16 -4.06 -26.29
N THR A 86 11.48 -4.00 -26.13
CA THR A 86 12.18 -4.54 -24.96
C THR A 86 11.96 -3.65 -23.74
N SER A 87 11.51 -4.25 -22.65
CA SER A 87 11.33 -3.55 -21.37
C SER A 87 12.68 -3.24 -20.72
N VAL A 88 12.81 -2.02 -20.20
CA VAL A 88 13.97 -1.51 -19.48
C VAL A 88 13.58 -1.25 -18.02
N PRO A 89 14.32 -1.78 -17.03
CA PRO A 89 14.12 -1.48 -15.62
C PRO A 89 14.22 0.02 -15.33
N VAL A 90 13.30 0.55 -14.54
CA VAL A 90 13.27 1.96 -14.12
C VAL A 90 13.48 2.10 -12.63
N PHE A 91 12.77 1.30 -11.84
CA PHE A 91 12.77 1.42 -10.38
C PHE A 91 12.48 0.07 -9.74
N ARG A 92 13.01 -0.15 -8.54
CA ARG A 92 12.87 -1.41 -7.82
C ARG A 92 12.65 -1.19 -6.33
N PHE A 93 11.78 -2.01 -5.74
CA PHE A 93 11.79 -2.29 -4.31
C PHE A 93 12.12 -3.77 -4.12
N ASP A 94 12.93 -4.05 -3.11
CA ASP A 94 13.27 -5.42 -2.72
C ASP A 94 12.75 -5.70 -1.31
N ASP A 95 12.41 -6.97 -1.07
CA ASP A 95 12.20 -7.53 0.26
C ASP A 95 11.13 -6.84 1.11
N ILE A 96 9.99 -6.46 0.51
CA ILE A 96 8.87 -5.86 1.24
C ILE A 96 8.08 -6.97 1.94
N PRO A 97 8.07 -7.06 3.29
CA PRO A 97 7.33 -8.10 3.98
C PRO A 97 5.83 -7.83 3.93
N ILE A 98 5.07 -8.75 3.32
CA ILE A 98 3.61 -8.66 3.22
C ILE A 98 2.98 -9.76 4.05
N ARG A 99 2.04 -9.36 4.92
CA ARG A 99 1.23 -10.30 5.71
C ARG A 99 0.07 -10.84 4.88
N PRO A 100 -0.40 -12.06 5.19
CA PRO A 100 -1.55 -12.63 4.51
C PRO A 100 -2.81 -11.76 4.72
N ASN A 101 -3.69 -11.77 3.73
CA ASN A 101 -5.00 -11.11 3.74
C ASN A 101 -4.95 -9.59 3.98
N ARG A 102 -3.83 -8.95 3.61
CA ARG A 102 -3.70 -7.48 3.60
C ARG A 102 -3.85 -6.95 2.20
N ASN A 103 -4.61 -5.87 2.04
CA ASN A 103 -4.80 -5.23 0.76
C ASN A 103 -3.66 -4.24 0.54
N ILE A 104 -2.78 -4.55 -0.40
CA ILE A 104 -1.60 -3.74 -0.72
C ILE A 104 -1.92 -2.85 -1.91
N HIS A 105 -1.74 -1.55 -1.75
CA HIS A 105 -1.93 -0.56 -2.78
C HIS A 105 -0.58 0.01 -3.22
N ILE A 106 -0.20 -0.27 -4.45
CA ILE A 106 1.01 0.29 -5.07
C ILE A 106 0.61 1.54 -5.83
N VAL A 107 1.26 2.66 -5.55
CA VAL A 107 0.98 3.97 -6.15
C VAL A 107 2.27 4.56 -6.69
N ALA A 108 2.23 5.07 -7.91
CA ALA A 108 3.23 5.99 -8.44
C ALA A 108 2.54 7.31 -8.80
N THR A 109 3.03 8.43 -8.27
CA THR A 109 2.49 9.76 -8.50
C THR A 109 3.40 10.57 -9.41
N ASP A 110 2.79 11.47 -10.18
CA ASP A 110 3.49 12.53 -10.92
C ASP A 110 4.61 12.06 -11.88
N PHE A 111 4.44 10.89 -12.50
CA PHE A 111 5.36 10.42 -13.54
C PHE A 111 4.91 10.82 -14.95
N GLY A 112 5.85 11.37 -15.71
CA GLY A 112 5.71 11.60 -17.14
C GLY A 112 6.36 10.48 -17.93
N VAL A 113 5.81 10.17 -19.10
CA VAL A 113 6.53 9.40 -20.12
C VAL A 113 6.88 10.34 -21.26
N THR A 114 8.18 10.44 -21.57
CA THR A 114 8.68 11.32 -22.62
C THR A 114 9.35 10.53 -23.73
N ALA A 115 9.39 11.12 -24.93
CA ALA A 115 10.10 10.58 -26.08
C ALA A 115 10.64 11.74 -26.93
N SER A 116 11.67 11.49 -27.72
CA SER A 116 12.32 12.53 -28.54
C SER A 116 11.57 12.89 -29.83
N ASN A 117 10.46 12.23 -30.15
CA ASN A 117 9.59 12.60 -31.27
C ASN A 117 8.13 12.15 -31.07
N ASN A 118 7.29 12.69 -31.95
CA ASN A 118 5.84 12.54 -31.97
C ASN A 118 5.49 11.22 -32.66
N GLN A 119 4.55 10.44 -32.12
CA GLN A 119 4.10 9.09 -32.54
C GLN A 119 4.65 7.90 -31.74
N ASN A 120 5.21 8.13 -30.54
CA ASN A 120 5.53 7.04 -29.64
C ASN A 120 4.35 6.64 -28.76
N SER A 121 4.28 5.35 -28.46
CA SER A 121 3.53 4.85 -27.32
C SER A 121 4.47 4.03 -26.45
N ALA A 122 4.24 4.06 -25.15
CA ALA A 122 5.00 3.30 -24.19
C ALA A 122 4.08 2.47 -23.30
N LEU A 123 4.62 1.39 -22.79
CA LEU A 123 4.01 0.60 -21.74
C LEU A 123 4.85 0.76 -20.48
N VAL A 124 4.22 1.23 -19.40
CA VAL A 124 4.80 1.13 -18.06
C VAL A 124 4.23 -0.13 -17.42
N ARG A 125 5.12 -1.02 -16.97
CA ARG A 125 4.79 -2.33 -16.43
C ARG A 125 5.34 -2.47 -15.01
N TRP A 126 4.53 -3.08 -14.15
CA TRP A 126 4.92 -3.56 -12.84
C TRP A 126 5.03 -5.07 -12.86
N THR A 127 6.22 -5.59 -12.57
CA THR A 127 6.46 -7.02 -12.33
C THR A 127 6.87 -7.25 -10.88
N ALA A 128 6.65 -8.47 -10.41
CA ALA A 128 6.91 -8.81 -9.01
C ALA A 128 7.33 -10.27 -8.81
N THR A 129 7.96 -10.51 -7.68
CA THR A 129 8.24 -11.82 -7.07
C THR A 129 7.67 -11.83 -5.65
N GLU A 130 7.29 -13.00 -5.14
CA GLU A 130 6.68 -13.16 -3.80
C GLU A 130 7.57 -13.97 -2.83
N ASP A 131 8.73 -14.39 -3.30
CA ASP A 131 9.73 -15.14 -2.55
C ASP A 131 10.94 -14.28 -2.12
N GLY A 132 10.88 -12.96 -2.35
CA GLY A 132 11.96 -12.01 -2.12
C GLY A 132 13.04 -12.00 -3.20
N SER A 133 12.99 -12.90 -4.20
CA SER A 133 13.99 -12.91 -5.27
C SER A 133 13.98 -11.59 -6.06
N THR A 134 15.13 -11.20 -6.62
CA THR A 134 15.23 -9.95 -7.38
C THR A 134 14.31 -9.99 -8.61
N PRO A 135 13.34 -9.06 -8.74
CA PRO A 135 12.42 -9.02 -9.85
C PRO A 135 13.14 -8.60 -11.14
N THR A 136 12.74 -9.21 -12.25
CA THR A 136 13.21 -8.89 -13.60
C THR A 136 12.03 -8.48 -14.48
N VAL A 137 12.31 -8.01 -15.70
CA VAL A 137 11.26 -7.69 -16.68
C VAL A 137 10.46 -8.91 -17.12
N SER A 138 10.93 -10.12 -16.82
CA SER A 138 10.28 -11.41 -17.10
C SER A 138 9.56 -11.99 -15.87
N SER A 139 9.63 -11.33 -14.71
CA SER A 139 8.87 -11.74 -13.52
C SER A 139 7.37 -11.55 -13.73
N THR A 140 6.55 -12.10 -12.83
CA THR A 140 5.09 -12.06 -12.91
C THR A 140 4.57 -10.62 -13.02
N GLU A 141 3.85 -10.31 -14.09
CA GLU A 141 3.21 -9.01 -14.26
C GLU A 141 2.04 -8.87 -13.28
N ILE A 142 2.05 -7.81 -12.47
CA ILE A 142 0.98 -7.48 -11.53
C ILE A 142 0.14 -6.27 -11.99
N GLY A 143 0.61 -5.57 -13.02
CA GLY A 143 -0.10 -4.46 -13.62
C GLY A 143 0.64 -3.81 -14.79
N ARG A 144 -0.12 -3.17 -15.67
CA ARG A 144 0.42 -2.36 -16.76
C ARG A 144 -0.46 -1.14 -17.02
N THR A 145 0.15 -0.07 -17.52
CA THR A 145 -0.54 1.11 -18.05
C THR A 145 0.07 1.49 -19.39
N SER A 146 -0.79 1.67 -20.39
CA SER A 146 -0.40 2.14 -21.71
C SER A 146 -0.47 3.66 -21.75
N VAL A 147 0.60 4.30 -22.22
CA VAL A 147 0.70 5.75 -22.35
C VAL A 147 0.92 6.08 -23.83
N ARG A 148 -0.02 6.83 -24.41
CA ARG A 148 0.14 7.39 -25.75
C ARG A 148 0.81 8.76 -25.61
N ILE A 149 1.93 8.96 -26.30
CA ILE A 149 2.71 10.19 -26.23
C ILE A 149 2.30 11.05 -27.43
N GLU A 150 1.34 11.94 -27.20
CA GLU A 150 0.92 12.95 -28.17
C GLU A 150 1.52 14.29 -27.75
N ILE A 151 2.53 14.80 -28.47
CA ILE A 151 3.06 16.12 -28.16
C ILE A 151 2.22 17.19 -28.84
N SER A 152 1.63 18.04 -27.99
CA SER A 152 1.62 19.49 -28.19
C SER A 152 2.29 20.12 -26.96
N ALA A 153 3.63 20.23 -26.99
CA ALA A 153 4.50 20.99 -26.08
C ALA A 153 4.43 20.80 -24.55
N ALA A 154 3.53 19.99 -24.00
CA ALA A 154 3.46 19.70 -22.58
C ALA A 154 3.52 18.18 -22.33
N TYR A 155 4.41 17.77 -21.42
CA TYR A 155 4.62 16.41 -20.93
C TYR A 155 3.28 15.68 -20.75
N PRO A 156 2.98 14.59 -21.49
CA PRO A 156 1.81 13.79 -21.18
C PRO A 156 2.04 13.12 -19.83
N THR A 157 1.39 13.67 -18.80
CA THR A 157 1.38 13.11 -17.45
C THR A 157 0.48 11.87 -17.46
N ALA A 158 1.09 10.71 -17.31
CA ALA A 158 0.35 9.48 -17.05
C ALA A 158 0.11 9.43 -15.55
N THR A 159 -1.07 9.89 -15.12
CA THR A 159 -1.27 10.31 -13.74
C THR A 159 -1.30 9.16 -12.73
N TRP A 160 -1.48 7.90 -13.16
CA TRP A 160 -1.81 6.88 -12.18
C TRP A 160 -1.63 5.44 -12.66
N THR A 161 -0.81 4.67 -11.95
CA THR A 161 -0.93 3.21 -11.93
C THR A 161 -1.20 2.78 -10.49
N SER A 162 -2.45 2.43 -10.16
CA SER A 162 -2.76 1.75 -8.91
C SER A 162 -2.97 0.26 -9.14
N LYS A 163 -2.44 -0.55 -8.22
CA LYS A 163 -2.76 -1.97 -8.15
C LYS A 163 -3.00 -2.39 -6.72
N TYR A 164 -4.05 -3.19 -6.55
CA TYR A 164 -4.40 -3.84 -5.30
C TYR A 164 -3.93 -5.30 -5.35
N ARG A 165 -3.31 -5.78 -4.28
CA ARG A 165 -2.88 -7.18 -4.13
C ARG A 165 -3.19 -7.67 -2.72
N SER A 166 -3.72 -8.89 -2.59
CA SER A 166 -4.03 -9.50 -1.29
C SER A 166 -3.51 -10.95 -1.24
N PRO A 167 -2.24 -11.17 -0.85
CA PRO A 167 -1.68 -12.53 -0.75
C PRO A 167 -2.41 -13.36 0.32
N ALA A 168 -2.69 -14.64 0.05
CA ALA A 168 -3.35 -15.52 1.03
C ALA A 168 -2.41 -16.04 2.12
N THR A 169 -1.10 -16.07 1.85
CA THR A 169 -0.02 -16.47 2.76
C THR A 169 0.93 -15.30 2.99
N PRO A 170 1.76 -15.31 4.05
CA PRO A 170 2.88 -14.39 4.15
C PRO A 170 3.77 -14.49 2.92
N VAL A 171 4.19 -13.37 2.35
CA VAL A 171 5.09 -13.29 1.19
C VAL A 171 6.13 -12.20 1.39
N THR A 172 7.27 -12.33 0.74
CA THR A 172 8.28 -11.29 0.64
C THR A 172 8.19 -10.71 -0.78
N LEU A 173 7.59 -9.53 -0.90
CA LEU A 173 7.29 -8.91 -2.18
C LEU A 173 8.48 -8.07 -2.65
N SER A 174 8.98 -8.36 -3.84
CA SER A 174 9.90 -7.46 -4.55
C SER A 174 9.22 -6.98 -5.84
N LEU A 175 9.37 -5.69 -6.15
CA LEU A 175 8.67 -5.00 -7.24
C LEU A 175 9.67 -4.39 -8.21
N LEU A 176 9.36 -4.48 -9.51
CA LEU A 176 10.09 -3.78 -10.56
C LEU A 176 9.11 -2.97 -11.42
N MET A 177 9.36 -1.68 -11.54
CA MET A 177 8.79 -0.84 -12.58
C MET A 177 9.69 -0.89 -13.81
N SER A 178 9.11 -1.07 -14.98
CA SER A 178 9.81 -1.06 -16.25
C SER A 178 9.04 -0.29 -17.32
N ILE A 179 9.75 0.14 -18.36
CA ILE A 179 9.18 0.81 -19.52
C ILE A 179 9.59 0.10 -20.80
N SER A 180 8.66 -0.08 -21.74
CA SER A 180 8.96 -0.47 -23.13
C SER A 180 8.24 0.41 -24.12
N ARG A 181 8.80 0.55 -25.32
CA ARG A 181 8.15 1.25 -26.43
C ARG A 181 7.24 0.29 -27.19
N THR A 182 5.98 0.66 -27.39
CA THR A 182 5.00 -0.18 -28.08
C THR A 182 4.72 0.26 -29.52
N ALA A 183 5.00 1.51 -29.88
CA ALA A 183 4.93 2.02 -31.24
C ALA A 183 5.86 3.24 -31.45
N GLY A 184 6.07 3.64 -32.71
CA GLY A 184 6.80 4.86 -33.09
C GLY A 184 8.26 4.62 -33.49
N SER A 185 9.14 5.59 -33.19
CA SER A 185 10.60 5.51 -33.33
C SER A 185 11.28 6.30 -32.21
N ASN A 186 12.58 6.08 -31.97
CA ASN A 186 13.36 6.65 -30.84
C ASN A 186 13.13 5.99 -29.46
N THR A 187 13.66 6.66 -28.44
CA THR A 187 13.72 6.20 -27.07
C THR A 187 12.61 6.84 -26.25
N VAL A 188 11.90 6.03 -25.46
CA VAL A 188 10.96 6.48 -24.44
C VAL A 188 11.60 6.41 -23.06
N TYR A 189 11.26 7.35 -22.19
CA TYR A 189 11.79 7.46 -20.83
C TYR A 189 10.67 7.67 -19.84
N VAL A 190 10.89 7.23 -18.61
CA VAL A 190 10.15 7.76 -17.46
C VAL A 190 10.89 9.00 -17.00
N GLN A 191 10.18 10.12 -16.90
CA GLN A 191 10.75 11.40 -16.51
C GLN A 191 9.99 11.95 -15.30
N PRO A 192 10.70 12.32 -14.23
CA PRO A 192 10.08 12.97 -13.09
C PRO A 192 9.64 14.40 -13.43
N SER A 193 8.59 14.86 -12.74
CA SER A 193 8.29 16.28 -12.65
C SER A 193 9.38 17.00 -11.82
N ASN A 194 9.23 18.31 -11.61
CA ASN A 194 10.11 19.08 -10.72
C ASN A 194 10.09 18.56 -9.26
N SER A 195 9.04 17.83 -8.88
CA SER A 195 8.87 17.29 -7.53
C SER A 195 9.40 15.86 -7.37
N GLY A 196 9.81 15.21 -8.48
CA GLY A 196 10.14 13.79 -8.48
C GLY A 196 8.92 12.88 -8.66
N ILE A 197 9.17 11.60 -8.89
CA ILE A 197 8.14 10.55 -8.89
C ILE A 197 8.17 9.87 -7.55
N GLU A 198 7.10 10.01 -6.77
CA GLU A 198 6.96 9.27 -5.54
C GLU A 198 6.27 7.94 -5.82
N ILE A 199 6.87 6.87 -5.32
CA ILE A 199 6.35 5.51 -5.41
C ILE A 199 6.14 5.01 -4.00
N LEU A 200 4.90 4.61 -3.70
CA LEU A 200 4.49 4.12 -2.39
C LEU A 200 3.93 2.71 -2.52
N VAL A 201 4.27 1.85 -1.56
CA VAL A 201 3.61 0.59 -1.31
C VAL A 201 2.89 0.72 0.01
N LEU A 202 1.56 0.76 -0.04
CA LEU A 202 0.70 1.03 1.10
C LEU A 202 0.00 -0.24 1.53
N ASP A 203 0.01 -0.54 2.81
CA ASP A 203 -0.90 -1.49 3.42
C ASP A 203 -2.20 -0.77 3.80
N MET A 204 -3.27 -1.14 3.11
CA MET A 204 -4.59 -0.54 3.25
C MET A 204 -5.42 -1.20 4.35
N GLY A 205 -4.86 -2.15 5.10
CA GLY A 205 -5.58 -2.94 6.09
C GLY A 205 -6.00 -4.31 5.57
N PRO A 206 -6.87 -5.01 6.30
CA PRO A 206 -7.49 -6.26 5.86
C PRO A 206 -8.10 -6.13 4.47
N ALA A 207 -7.87 -7.14 3.64
CA ALA A 207 -8.64 -7.31 2.42
C ALA A 207 -10.13 -7.44 2.79
N PRO A 208 -11.01 -6.57 2.27
CA PRO A 208 -12.42 -6.72 2.57
C PRO A 208 -12.91 -8.03 1.95
N SER A 209 -13.61 -8.84 2.72
CA SER A 209 -14.17 -10.13 2.28
C SER A 209 -15.40 -9.94 1.40
N TYR A 210 -15.37 -9.04 0.42
CA TYR A 210 -16.47 -8.84 -0.52
C TYR A 210 -16.50 -10.00 -1.52
N THR A 211 -17.21 -11.07 -1.16
CA THR A 211 -17.64 -12.10 -2.10
C THR A 211 -18.88 -11.59 -2.86
N GLY A 212 -18.68 -10.61 -3.75
CA GLY A 212 -19.68 -10.25 -4.74
C GLY A 212 -19.51 -11.12 -5.97
N THR A 213 -20.57 -11.78 -6.43
CA THR A 213 -20.59 -12.40 -7.76
C THR A 213 -20.77 -11.27 -8.77
N VAL A 214 -19.86 -11.13 -9.73
CA VAL A 214 -20.08 -10.28 -10.90
C VAL A 214 -21.14 -10.97 -11.76
N LEU A 215 -22.26 -10.30 -12.01
CA LEU A 215 -23.29 -10.74 -12.96
C LEU A 215 -22.85 -10.44 -14.40
#